data_AF-A0A7W2QLW8-F1
#
_entry.id   AF-A0A7W2QLW8-F1
#
_cell.length_a   1.000
_cell.length_b   1.000
_cell.length_c   1.000
_cell.angle_alpha   90.00
_cell.angle_beta   90.00
_cell.angle_gamma   90.00
#
_symmetry.space_group_name_H-M   'P 1'
#
loop_
_entity.id
_entity.type
_entity.pdbx_description
1 polymer ?
#
loop_
_entity_poly.entity_id
_entity_poly.type
_entity_poly.pdbx_seq_one_letter_code
_entity_poly.pdbx_strand_id
1 'polypeptide(L)'
;MNNSQLIDKAQAICGCLSYDDSTPNGSPKSVIAELCHRLGERTVRIKKELGGYTMTTLYGRQRALTWKEEVMWRLFGWPPRGFEVLGEVAE
;
A
#
# COMPACT_ATOMS: atom_id res chain seq x y z
N MET A 1 13.67 4.89 -6.47
CA MET A 1 13.18 4.12 -5.30
C MET A 1 11.67 4.10 -5.40
N ASN A 2 11.05 2.93 -5.45
CA ASN A 2 9.58 2.86 -5.58
C ASN A 2 8.89 3.24 -4.27
N ASN A 3 7.64 3.70 -4.33
CA ASN A 3 6.87 4.11 -3.14
C ASN A 3 6.80 3.00 -2.08
N SER A 4 6.67 1.73 -2.49
CA SER A 4 6.75 0.58 -1.57
C SER A 4 8.04 0.53 -0.77
N GLN A 5 9.19 0.67 -1.45
CA GLN A 5 10.50 0.62 -0.84
C GLN A 5 10.71 1.82 0.09
N LEU A 6 10.08 2.96 -0.24
CA LEU A 6 10.12 4.15 0.60
C LEU A 6 9.28 3.98 1.87
N ILE A 7 8.09 3.38 1.77
CA ILE A 7 7.24 3.04 2.92
C ILE A 7 7.94 2.02 3.82
N ASP A 8 8.50 0.95 3.26
CA ASP A 8 9.19 -0.10 4.00
C ASP A 8 10.41 0.44 4.75
N LYS A 9 11.25 1.24 4.07
CA LYS A 9 12.40 1.91 4.72
C LYS A 9 11.97 2.92 5.77
N ALA A 10 10.92 3.72 5.52
CA ALA A 10 10.41 4.67 6.51
C ALA A 10 9.90 3.96 7.76
N GLN A 11 9.21 2.82 7.60
CA GLN A 11 8.75 1.99 8.71
C GLN A 11 9.93 1.39 9.50
N ALA A 12 10.97 0.91 8.82
CA ALA A 12 12.19 0.42 9.49
C ALA A 12 12.92 1.53 10.27
N ILE A 13 13.10 2.71 9.67
CA ILE A 13 13.69 3.89 10.32
C ILE A 13 12.86 4.30 11.54
N CYS A 14 11.53 4.25 11.43
CA CYS A 14 10.63 4.52 12.54
C CYS A 14 10.83 3.54 13.71
N GLY A 15 11.12 2.26 13.44
CA GLY A 15 11.46 1.28 14.46
C GLY A 15 12.72 1.64 15.25
N CYS A 16 13.69 2.27 14.59
CA CYS A 16 14.95 2.72 15.18
C CYS A 16 14.87 4.08 15.90
N LEU A 17 13.73 4.79 15.84
CA LEU A 17 13.54 6.00 16.61
C LEU A 17 13.39 5.65 18.10
N SER A 18 14.40 6.03 18.88
CA SER A 18 14.41 5.93 20.35
C SER A 18 13.68 7.08 21.04
N TYR A 19 13.35 8.14 20.29
CA TYR A 19 12.69 9.34 20.81
C TYR A 19 11.18 9.11 20.90
N ASP A 20 10.68 8.94 22.13
CA ASP A 20 9.25 8.71 22.45
C ASP A 20 8.66 9.86 23.25
N ASP A 21 9.11 11.08 22.96
CA ASP A 21 8.65 12.25 23.70
C ASP A 21 7.20 12.58 23.36
N SER A 22 6.41 12.88 24.39
CA SER A 22 5.00 13.18 24.25
C SER A 22 4.83 14.63 23.82
N THR A 23 4.91 14.87 22.52
CA THR A 23 4.54 16.18 21.96
C THR A 23 3.02 16.39 22.08
N PRO A 24 2.52 17.63 22.07
CA PRO A 24 1.07 17.90 22.05
C PRO A 24 0.32 17.25 20.87
N ASN A 25 1.05 16.79 19.83
CA ASN A 25 0.51 16.10 18.66
C ASN A 25 0.76 14.57 18.66
N GLY A 26 1.18 13.99 19.80
CA GLY A 26 1.49 12.56 19.95
C GLY A 26 2.98 12.21 19.80
N SER A 27 3.34 10.95 20.04
CA SER A 27 4.71 10.47 19.80
C SER A 27 5.00 10.53 18.29
N PRO A 28 6.06 11.21 17.84
CA PRO A 28 6.39 11.28 16.42
C PRO A 28 6.61 9.88 15.81
N LYS A 29 7.07 8.93 16.62
CA LYS A 29 7.18 7.53 16.24
C LYS A 29 5.83 6.91 15.91
N SER A 30 4.81 7.10 16.74
CA SER A 30 3.48 6.53 16.48
C SER A 30 2.82 7.17 15.26
N VAL A 31 2.97 8.47 15.06
CA VAL A 31 2.43 9.20 13.90
C VAL A 31 3.08 8.73 12.60
N ILE A 32 4.41 8.60 12.55
CA ILE A 32 5.12 8.12 11.36
C ILE A 32 4.77 6.66 11.07
N ALA A 33 4.67 5.82 12.11
CA ALA A 33 4.25 4.42 11.96
C ALA A 33 2.84 4.30 11.37
N GLU A 34 1.88 5.10 11.86
CA GLU A 34 0.51 5.11 11.34
C GLU A 34 0.46 5.63 9.90
N LEU A 35 1.26 6.66 9.58
CA LEU A 35 1.37 7.18 8.21
C LEU A 35 1.91 6.09 7.26
N CYS A 36 2.97 5.38 7.64
CA CYS A 36 3.51 4.27 6.86
C CYS A 36 2.44 3.17 6.67
N HIS A 37 1.71 2.83 7.74
CA HIS A 37 0.64 1.83 7.70
C HIS A 37 -0.46 2.22 6.69
N ARG A 38 -0.98 3.45 6.78
CA ARG A 38 -2.04 3.92 5.87
C ARG A 38 -1.57 3.97 4.41
N LEU A 39 -0.32 4.37 4.17
CA LEU A 39 0.28 4.38 2.84
C LEU A 39 0.46 2.94 2.30
N GLY A 40 0.93 2.02 3.14
CA GLY A 40 1.10 0.62 2.77
C GLY A 40 -0.22 -0.12 2.51
N GLU A 41 -1.29 0.22 3.23
CA GLU A 41 -2.63 -0.32 2.97
C GLU A 41 -3.24 0.17 1.64
N ARG A 42 -2.97 1.42 1.25
CA ARG A 42 -3.41 1.99 -0.03
C ARG A 42 -2.56 1.53 -1.21
N THR A 43 -1.32 1.17 -0.95
CA THR A 43 -0.38 0.69 -1.96
C THR A 43 -0.69 -0.76 -2.30
N VAL A 44 -1.14 -1.01 -3.53
CA VAL A 44 -1.59 -2.33 -3.96
C VAL A 44 -0.88 -2.80 -5.22
N ARG A 45 -0.74 -4.11 -5.35
CA ARG A 45 -0.29 -4.81 -6.55
C ARG A 45 -1.45 -5.62 -7.09
N ILE A 46 -1.79 -5.41 -8.35
CA ILE A 46 -2.84 -6.18 -9.02
C ILE A 46 -2.16 -7.23 -9.89
N LYS A 47 -2.45 -8.51 -9.65
CA LYS A 47 -1.91 -9.64 -10.41
C LYS A 47 -3.06 -10.40 -11.07
N LYS A 48 -2.85 -10.86 -12.30
CA LYS A 48 -3.78 -11.76 -12.99
C LYS A 48 -3.58 -13.20 -12.48
N GLU A 49 -4.67 -13.84 -12.08
CA GLU A 49 -4.70 -15.22 -11.57
C GLU A 49 -5.73 -16.07 -12.36
N LEU A 50 -5.71 -17.38 -12.18
CA LEU A 50 -6.63 -18.32 -12.83
C LEU A 50 -8.06 -18.09 -12.32
N GLY A 51 -8.80 -17.22 -13.01
CA GLY A 51 -10.20 -16.89 -12.71
C GLY A 51 -10.49 -15.40 -12.56
N GLY A 52 -9.47 -14.53 -12.57
CA GLY A 52 -9.69 -13.09 -12.44
C GLY A 52 -8.43 -12.30 -12.07
N TYR A 53 -8.63 -11.15 -11.43
CA TYR A 53 -7.54 -10.32 -10.89
C TYR A 53 -7.56 -10.31 -9.36
N THR A 54 -6.38 -10.49 -8.76
CA THR A 54 -6.18 -10.44 -7.31
C THR A 54 -5.37 -9.20 -6.94
N MET A 55 -5.88 -8.44 -5.98
CA MET A 55 -5.21 -7.29 -5.40
C MET A 55 -4.48 -7.71 -4.12
N THR A 56 -3.20 -7.38 -4.03
CA THR A 56 -2.35 -7.63 -2.84
C THR A 56 -1.81 -6.31 -2.33
N THR A 57 -2.11 -5.96 -1.08
CA THR A 57 -1.53 -4.78 -0.41
C THR A 57 -0.03 -4.96 -0.15
N LEU A 58 0.68 -3.89 0.21
CA LEU A 58 2.08 -3.96 0.62
C LEU A 58 2.31 -4.97 1.77
N TYR A 59 1.36 -5.08 2.69
CA TYR A 59 1.43 -5.95 3.87
C TYR A 59 0.92 -7.38 3.63
N GLY A 60 0.68 -7.76 2.38
CA GLY A 60 0.31 -9.14 2.02
C GLY A 60 -1.16 -9.48 2.23
N ARG A 61 -2.03 -8.55 2.62
CA ARG A 61 -3.48 -8.78 2.53
C ARG A 61 -3.88 -8.89 1.07
N GLN A 62 -4.54 -10.00 0.73
CA GLN A 62 -5.03 -10.31 -0.60
C GLN A 62 -6.55 -10.24 -0.65
N ARG A 63 -7.07 -9.72 -1.75
CA ARG A 63 -8.50 -9.68 -2.06
C ARG A 63 -8.69 -9.85 -3.56
N ALA A 64 -9.65 -10.70 -3.96
CA ALA A 64 -10.10 -10.76 -5.34
C ALA A 64 -10.84 -9.47 -5.74
N LEU A 65 -10.55 -8.94 -6.92
CA LEU A 65 -11.28 -7.82 -7.48
C LEU A 65 -12.71 -8.24 -7.78
N THR A 66 -13.67 -7.36 -7.51
CA THR A 66 -15.04 -7.61 -7.96
C THR A 66 -15.15 -7.41 -9.45
N TRP A 67 -16.13 -8.05 -10.09
CA TRP A 67 -16.32 -7.99 -11.54
C TRP A 67 -16.36 -6.56 -12.11
N LYS A 68 -16.93 -5.60 -11.37
CA LYS A 68 -16.92 -4.16 -11.75
C LYS A 68 -15.50 -3.58 -11.75
N GLU A 69 -14.73 -3.87 -10.71
CA GLU A 69 -13.34 -3.41 -10.57
C GLU A 69 -12.44 -4.09 -11.62
N GLU A 70 -12.68 -5.36 -11.93
CA GLU A 70 -11.98 -6.08 -13.00
C GLU A 70 -12.24 -5.46 -14.39
N VAL A 71 -13.50 -5.10 -14.69
CA VAL A 71 -13.85 -4.43 -15.94
C VAL A 71 -13.18 -3.06 -16.03
N MET A 72 -13.17 -2.28 -14.94
CA MET A 72 -12.49 -0.97 -14.92
C MET A 72 -10.97 -1.10 -15.06
N TRP A 73 -10.36 -2.10 -14.40
CA TRP A 73 -8.94 -2.38 -14.53
C TRP A 73 -8.59 -2.84 -15.95
N ARG A 74 -9.40 -3.72 -16.55
CA ARG A 74 -9.13 -4.30 -17.87
C ARG A 74 -9.39 -3.32 -19.04
N LEU A 75 -10.38 -2.45 -18.92
CA LEU A 75 -10.75 -1.50 -19.99
C LEU A 75 -10.06 -0.14 -19.86
N PHE A 76 -9.80 0.33 -18.64
CA PHE A 76 -9.29 1.67 -18.37
C PHE A 76 -7.96 1.70 -17.62
N GLY A 77 -7.45 0.57 -17.14
CA GLY A 77 -6.26 0.53 -16.29
C GLY A 77 -6.47 1.25 -14.95
N TRP A 78 -7.72 1.44 -14.53
CA TRP A 78 -8.03 2.21 -13.33
C TRP A 78 -8.08 1.33 -12.09
N PRO A 79 -7.29 1.65 -11.05
CA PRO A 79 -7.42 0.94 -9.78
C PRO A 79 -8.80 1.13 -9.15
N PRO A 80 -9.19 0.22 -8.24
CA PRO A 80 -10.31 0.46 -7.35
C PRO A 80 -10.12 1.77 -6.56
N ARG A 81 -11.21 2.49 -6.33
CA ARG A 81 -11.18 3.83 -5.72
C ARG A 81 -10.47 3.80 -4.36
N GLY A 82 -9.50 4.70 -4.18
CA GLY A 82 -8.74 4.85 -2.93
C GLY A 82 -7.48 4.00 -2.84
N PHE A 83 -7.15 3.24 -3.89
CA PHE A 83 -5.92 2.45 -3.97
C PHE A 83 -4.97 2.98 -5.05
N GLU A 84 -3.69 2.95 -4.73
CA GLU A 84 -2.60 3.32 -5.65
C GLU A 84 -1.91 2.05 -6.10
N VAL A 85 -1.94 1.80 -7.42
CA VAL A 85 -1.24 0.64 -7.99
C VAL A 85 0.25 0.96 -7.99
N LEU A 86 1.04 0.04 -7.42
CA LEU A 86 2.46 -0.01 -7.65
C LEU A 86 2.68 -0.21 -9.15
N GLY A 87 3.16 0.85 -9.82
CA GLY A 87 3.37 0.91 -11.27
C GLY A 87 3.79 -0.44 -11.82
N GLU A 88 3.05 -0.87 -12.85
CA GLU A 88 3.11 -2.18 -13.45
C GLU A 88 4.54 -2.70 -13.52
N VAL A 89 4.77 -3.89 -12.93
CA VAL A 89 5.82 -4.75 -13.45
C VAL A 89 5.31 -5.16 -14.83
N ALA A 90 5.65 -4.36 -15.82
CA ALA A 90 5.63 -4.79 -17.19
C ALA A 90 6.64 -5.94 -17.30
N GLU A 91 6.11 -7.06 -17.83
CA GLU A 91 6.77 -8.29 -18.26
C GLU A 91 6.97 -9.39 -17.19
#